data_AF-A0A8K0JZX9-F1
#
_entry.id   AF-A0A8K0JZX9-F1
#
_cell.length_a   1.000
_cell.length_b   1.000
_cell.length_c   1.000
_cell.angle_alpha   90.00
_cell.angle_beta   90.00
_cell.angle_gamma   90.00
#
_symmetry.space_group_name_H-M   'P 1'
#
loop_
_entity.id
_entity.type
_entity.pdbx_description
1 polymer ?
#
loop_
_entity_poly.entity_id
_entity_poly.type
_entity_poly.pdbx_seq_one_letter_code
_entity_poly.pdbx_strand_id
1 'polypeptide(L)'
;MGKRYNNQLPNNLPQLQNLVKRDPASYKDEFMQQYRHFQSTLEIFRLKPDKFNKNLDELVMFLAQVSHCYSDVLSSFPQQLMDILQSHHTVLDSDMRMSFCRALVLLRSKGLLTPTSLLSLFFSLLRCQDKGLRSFLKNHIVSDVYNTNAKHKDAKLNSALQNFMFGMLKDSNAKAAKMSVDIMIELYKKNIWNDAKSVNVISTALFSKFTKVMVAALKFFLGSDPSEKNSDDSDSVSCQ
;
A
#
# COMPACT_ATOMS: atom_id res chain seq x y z
N MET A 1 26.90 7.59 -34.37
CA MET A 1 25.51 8.05 -34.61
C MET A 1 24.65 6.85 -35.00
N GLY A 2 23.95 6.26 -34.03
CA GLY A 2 23.06 5.13 -34.28
C GLY A 2 21.76 5.61 -34.90
N LYS A 3 21.36 4.97 -36.01
CA LYS A 3 20.10 5.22 -36.73
C LYS A 3 18.92 5.20 -35.74
N ARG A 4 18.18 6.32 -35.65
CA ARG A 4 16.88 6.43 -34.99
C ARG A 4 15.85 5.56 -35.74
N TYR A 5 15.78 4.28 -35.39
CA TYR A 5 14.73 3.38 -35.86
C TYR A 5 13.42 3.67 -35.11
N ASN A 6 12.39 4.04 -35.86
CA ASN A 6 10.96 4.06 -35.54
C ASN A 6 10.49 4.98 -34.39
N ASN A 7 9.74 6.01 -34.80
CA ASN A 7 9.04 7.02 -34.00
C ASN A 7 7.86 6.48 -33.15
N GLN A 8 7.88 5.18 -32.79
CA GLN A 8 6.86 4.50 -31.98
C GLN A 8 7.31 4.26 -30.53
N LEU A 9 8.56 4.60 -30.19
CA LEU A 9 9.11 4.45 -28.83
C LEU A 9 8.25 5.11 -27.74
N PRO A 10 7.64 6.30 -27.94
CA PRO A 10 6.73 6.88 -26.96
C PRO A 10 5.45 6.05 -26.73
N ASN A 11 5.06 5.19 -27.68
CA ASN A 11 3.85 4.37 -27.60
C ASN A 11 4.13 2.96 -27.05
N ASN A 12 5.40 2.63 -26.77
CA ASN A 12 5.81 1.34 -26.21
C ASN A 12 6.54 1.54 -24.87
N LEU A 13 5.76 1.74 -23.81
CA LEU A 13 6.27 1.96 -22.45
C LEU A 13 7.20 0.84 -21.95
N PRO A 14 6.92 -0.46 -22.18
CA PRO A 14 7.85 -1.52 -21.80
C PRO A 14 9.24 -1.40 -22.45
N GLN A 15 9.29 -1.09 -23.75
CA GLN A 15 10.56 -0.91 -24.46
C GLN A 15 11.28 0.33 -23.95
N LEU A 16 10.58 1.45 -23.80
CA LEU A 16 11.15 2.68 -23.27
C LEU A 16 11.69 2.48 -21.85
N GLN A 17 10.98 1.74 -20.99
CA GLN A 17 11.44 1.43 -19.64
C GLN A 17 12.80 0.74 -19.64
N ASN A 18 12.98 -0.26 -20.51
CA ASN A 18 14.23 -1.01 -20.59
C ASN A 18 15.39 -0.13 -21.09
N LEU A 19 15.10 0.75 -22.05
CA LEU A 19 16.09 1.69 -22.59
C LEU A 19 16.49 2.75 -21.56
N VAL A 20 15.51 3.36 -20.88
CA VAL A 20 15.73 4.32 -19.79
C VAL A 20 16.56 3.69 -18.67
N LYS A 21 16.27 2.45 -18.26
CA LYS A 21 17.04 1.77 -17.21
C LYS A 21 18.50 1.50 -17.59
N ARG A 22 18.82 1.44 -18.89
CA ARG A 22 20.18 1.20 -19.40
C ARG A 22 20.95 2.50 -19.60
N ASP A 23 20.32 3.54 -20.12
CA ASP A 23 20.95 4.84 -20.38
C ASP A 23 19.95 6.00 -20.16
N PRO A 24 19.72 6.42 -18.91
CA PRO A 24 18.75 7.47 -18.60
C PRO A 24 19.03 8.81 -19.31
N ALA A 25 20.29 9.15 -19.54
CA ALA A 25 20.64 10.44 -20.13
C ALA A 25 20.12 10.56 -21.58
N SER A 26 20.26 9.49 -22.37
CA SER A 26 19.87 9.46 -23.78
C SER A 26 18.36 9.45 -24.02
N TYR A 27 17.57 9.01 -23.04
CA TYR A 27 16.10 8.87 -23.16
C TYR A 27 15.32 9.87 -22.30
N LYS A 28 15.96 10.97 -21.90
CA LYS A 28 15.36 11.98 -21.03
C LYS A 28 14.18 12.68 -21.71
N ASP A 29 14.26 12.98 -22.99
CA ASP A 29 13.21 13.71 -23.73
C ASP A 29 11.94 12.86 -23.88
N GLU A 30 12.09 11.57 -24.24
CA GLU A 30 10.99 10.61 -24.31
C GLU A 30 10.36 10.39 -22.94
N PHE A 31 11.18 10.30 -21.88
CA PHE A 31 10.68 10.23 -20.51
C PHE A 31 9.87 11.49 -20.15
N MET A 32 10.38 12.69 -20.44
CA MET A 32 9.67 13.95 -20.15
C MET A 32 8.37 14.08 -20.96
N GLN A 33 8.30 13.49 -22.16
CA GLN A 33 7.05 13.38 -22.91
C GLN A 33 6.02 12.51 -22.16
N GLN A 34 6.42 11.34 -21.67
CA GLN A 34 5.53 10.47 -20.89
C GLN A 34 5.13 11.09 -19.54
N TYR A 35 6.06 11.80 -18.88
CA TYR A 35 5.76 12.48 -17.63
C TYR A 35 4.72 13.59 -17.80
N ARG A 36 4.83 14.41 -18.87
CA ARG A 36 3.80 15.39 -19.22
C ARG A 36 2.47 14.73 -19.57
N HIS A 37 2.50 13.60 -20.27
CA HIS A 37 1.29 12.83 -20.57
C HIS A 37 0.61 12.37 -19.28
N PHE A 38 1.37 11.80 -18.34
CA PHE A 38 0.90 11.42 -17.01
C PHE A 38 0.24 12.59 -16.28
N GLN A 39 0.90 13.76 -16.21
CA GLN A 39 0.37 14.94 -15.52
C GLN A 39 -1.00 15.35 -16.09
N SER A 40 -1.11 15.49 -17.41
CA SER A 40 -2.37 15.84 -18.06
C SER A 40 -3.46 14.78 -17.84
N THR A 41 -3.12 13.50 -17.95
CA THR A 41 -4.07 12.41 -17.73
C THR A 41 -4.52 12.33 -16.27
N LEU A 42 -3.64 12.62 -15.32
CA LEU A 42 -3.95 12.64 -13.89
C LEU A 42 -4.94 13.76 -13.54
N GLU A 43 -4.74 14.97 -14.09
CA GLU A 43 -5.65 16.09 -13.86
C GLU A 43 -7.07 15.79 -14.39
N ILE A 44 -7.17 15.18 -15.58
CA ILE A 44 -8.47 14.74 -16.11
C ILE A 44 -9.08 13.65 -15.22
N PHE A 45 -8.26 12.69 -14.78
CA PHE A 45 -8.71 11.59 -13.92
C PHE A 45 -9.27 12.08 -12.58
N ARG A 46 -8.70 13.14 -12.00
CA ARG A 46 -9.18 13.74 -10.74
C ARG A 46 -10.63 14.23 -10.82
N LEU A 47 -11.12 14.59 -12.00
CA LEU A 47 -12.52 14.98 -12.21
C LEU A 47 -13.48 13.80 -12.10
N LYS A 48 -13.03 12.59 -12.44
CA LYS A 48 -13.84 11.38 -12.46
C LYS A 48 -13.03 10.12 -12.09
N PRO A 49 -12.72 9.92 -10.78
CA PRO A 49 -11.85 8.85 -10.32
C PRO A 49 -12.55 7.49 -10.14
N ASP A 50 -13.87 7.41 -10.36
CA ASP A 50 -14.70 6.21 -10.18
C ASP A 50 -14.55 5.17 -11.29
N LYS A 51 -13.80 5.48 -12.35
CA LYS A 51 -13.58 4.57 -13.49
C LYS A 51 -12.12 4.20 -13.64
N PHE A 52 -11.86 2.94 -13.95
CA PHE A 52 -10.53 2.50 -14.35
C PHE A 52 -10.04 3.28 -15.58
N ASN A 53 -8.78 3.73 -15.53
CA ASN A 53 -8.11 4.41 -16.63
C ASN A 53 -6.83 3.66 -16.98
N LYS A 54 -6.89 2.84 -18.04
CA LYS A 54 -5.79 1.99 -18.49
C LYS A 54 -4.52 2.77 -18.82
N ASN A 55 -4.65 3.90 -19.52
CA ASN A 55 -3.48 4.70 -19.90
C ASN A 55 -2.79 5.27 -18.66
N LEU A 56 -3.56 5.74 -17.68
CA LEU A 56 -3.01 6.24 -16.42
C LEU A 56 -2.34 5.13 -15.61
N ASP A 57 -2.95 3.93 -15.55
CA ASP A 57 -2.36 2.74 -14.93
C ASP A 57 -0.98 2.41 -15.53
N GLU A 58 -0.90 2.30 -16.85
CA GLU A 58 0.35 2.02 -17.57
C GLU A 58 1.42 3.09 -17.33
N LEU A 59 1.04 4.37 -17.34
CA LEU A 59 1.94 5.50 -17.08
C LEU A 59 2.44 5.49 -15.62
N VAL A 60 1.56 5.28 -14.64
CA VAL A 60 1.93 5.20 -13.22
C VAL A 60 2.92 4.08 -12.98
N MET A 61 2.66 2.90 -13.56
CA MET A 61 3.56 1.76 -13.42
C MET A 61 4.91 2.01 -14.13
N PHE A 62 4.91 2.61 -15.32
CA PHE A 62 6.13 3.01 -16.01
C PHE A 62 6.97 3.98 -15.16
N LEU A 63 6.36 5.07 -14.66
CA LEU A 63 7.05 6.07 -13.83
C LEU A 63 7.58 5.46 -12.54
N ALA A 64 6.80 4.62 -11.86
CA ALA A 64 7.27 3.90 -10.68
C ALA A 64 8.46 2.98 -10.98
N GLN A 65 8.53 2.40 -12.20
CA GLN A 65 9.63 1.54 -12.64
C GLN A 65 10.93 2.31 -12.96
N VAL A 66 10.84 3.54 -13.48
CA VAL A 66 12.02 4.35 -13.83
C VAL A 66 12.34 5.45 -12.81
N SER A 67 11.58 5.54 -11.72
CA SER A 67 11.66 6.59 -10.69
C SER A 67 13.07 6.91 -10.18
N HIS A 68 13.83 5.88 -9.80
CA HIS A 68 15.24 6.02 -9.37
C HIS A 68 16.18 6.62 -10.42
N CYS A 69 15.85 6.55 -11.73
CA CYS A 69 16.67 7.14 -12.80
C CYS A 69 16.48 8.66 -12.90
N TYR A 70 15.36 9.20 -12.40
CA TYR A 70 14.97 10.60 -12.53
C TYR A 70 14.37 11.14 -11.21
N SER A 71 15.08 10.93 -10.10
CA SER A 71 14.63 11.30 -8.75
C SER A 71 14.24 12.78 -8.62
N ASP A 72 14.98 13.65 -9.30
CA ASP A 72 14.79 15.11 -9.20
C ASP A 72 13.44 15.52 -9.81
N VAL A 73 13.11 14.93 -10.97
CA VAL A 73 11.85 15.21 -11.69
C VAL A 73 10.66 14.56 -10.98
N LEU A 74 10.85 13.35 -10.45
CA LEU A 74 9.77 12.55 -9.83
C LEU A 74 9.66 12.75 -8.32
N SER A 75 10.26 13.79 -7.77
CA SER A 75 10.22 14.10 -6.33
C SER A 75 8.79 14.23 -5.77
N SER A 76 7.86 14.83 -6.53
CA SER A 76 6.46 15.00 -6.13
C SER A 76 5.56 13.81 -6.49
N PHE A 77 6.01 12.89 -7.34
CA PHE A 77 5.18 11.80 -7.87
C PHE A 77 4.63 10.87 -6.79
N PRO A 78 5.41 10.40 -5.78
CA PRO A 78 4.87 9.57 -4.72
C PRO A 78 3.76 10.28 -3.94
N GLN A 79 3.94 11.56 -3.61
CA GLN A 79 2.95 12.33 -2.85
C GLN A 79 1.65 12.50 -3.64
N GLN A 80 1.72 12.75 -4.96
CA GLN A 80 0.53 12.85 -5.80
C GLN A 80 -0.34 11.59 -5.76
N LEU A 81 0.28 10.40 -5.74
CA LEU A 81 -0.46 9.14 -5.61
C LEU A 81 -1.04 8.96 -4.20
N MET A 82 -0.27 9.33 -3.17
CA MET A 82 -0.74 9.26 -1.77
C MET A 82 -1.95 10.18 -1.55
N ASP A 83 -1.93 11.40 -2.08
CA ASP A 83 -3.01 12.38 -1.93
C ASP A 83 -4.31 11.89 -2.58
N ILE A 84 -4.23 11.25 -3.75
CA ILE A 84 -5.41 10.70 -4.44
C ILE A 84 -6.00 9.54 -3.63
N LEU A 85 -5.15 8.64 -3.14
CA LEU A 85 -5.61 7.55 -2.27
C LEU A 85 -6.23 8.11 -0.99
N GLN A 86 -5.60 9.10 -0.34
CA GLN A 86 -6.13 9.68 0.89
C GLN A 86 -7.45 10.42 0.69
N SER A 87 -7.62 11.12 -0.44
CA SER A 87 -8.81 11.95 -0.69
C SER A 87 -9.97 11.18 -1.31
N HIS A 88 -9.69 10.15 -2.11
CA HIS A 88 -10.69 9.47 -2.93
C HIS A 88 -10.78 7.96 -2.70
N HIS A 89 -10.16 7.39 -1.66
CA HIS A 89 -10.11 5.93 -1.50
C HIS A 89 -11.46 5.22 -1.53
N THR A 90 -12.58 5.84 -1.12
CA THR A 90 -13.91 5.22 -1.17
C THR A 90 -14.57 5.24 -2.56
N VAL A 91 -14.24 6.23 -3.39
CA VAL A 91 -14.84 6.45 -4.72
C VAL A 91 -13.99 5.86 -5.83
N LEU A 92 -12.67 5.79 -5.61
CA LEU A 92 -11.70 5.29 -6.59
C LEU A 92 -12.07 3.87 -7.04
N ASP A 93 -11.99 3.63 -8.35
CA ASP A 93 -12.07 2.29 -8.94
C ASP A 93 -11.11 1.31 -8.22
N SER A 94 -11.56 0.06 -7.99
CA SER A 94 -10.80 -0.91 -7.20
C SER A 94 -9.46 -1.29 -7.82
N ASP A 95 -9.41 -1.45 -9.15
CA ASP A 95 -8.20 -1.81 -9.86
C ASP A 95 -7.23 -0.63 -9.89
N MET A 96 -7.74 0.58 -10.08
CA MET A 96 -6.92 1.79 -9.99
C MET A 96 -6.33 1.98 -8.58
N ARG A 97 -7.14 1.76 -7.54
CA ARG A 97 -6.68 1.81 -6.14
C ARG A 97 -5.55 0.80 -5.89
N MET A 98 -5.72 -0.43 -6.37
CA MET A 98 -4.69 -1.47 -6.28
C MET A 98 -3.42 -1.08 -7.04
N SER A 99 -3.55 -0.51 -8.24
CA SER A 99 -2.41 -0.05 -9.04
C SER A 99 -1.59 1.02 -8.32
N PHE A 100 -2.24 2.06 -7.78
CA PHE A 100 -1.54 3.10 -7.01
C PHE A 100 -0.83 2.52 -5.78
N CYS A 101 -1.47 1.57 -5.07
CA CYS A 101 -0.82 0.88 -3.96
C CYS A 101 0.42 0.11 -4.41
N ARG A 102 0.36 -0.62 -5.53
CA ARG A 102 1.51 -1.35 -6.10
C ARG A 102 2.64 -0.42 -6.52
N ALA A 103 2.31 0.72 -7.14
CA ALA A 103 3.28 1.75 -7.50
C ALA A 103 4.00 2.31 -6.26
N LEU A 104 3.26 2.64 -5.20
CA LEU A 104 3.83 3.13 -3.94
C LEU A 104 4.72 2.07 -3.25
N VAL A 105 4.32 0.80 -3.25
CA VAL A 105 5.15 -0.31 -2.77
C VAL A 105 6.48 -0.39 -3.53
N LEU A 106 6.44 -0.23 -4.86
CA LEU A 106 7.64 -0.23 -5.70
C LEU A 106 8.55 1.00 -5.45
N LEU A 107 7.96 2.17 -5.20
CA LEU A 107 8.72 3.37 -4.85
C LEU A 107 9.40 3.21 -3.48
N ARG A 108 8.71 2.59 -2.52
CA ARG A 108 9.25 2.27 -1.19
C ARG A 108 10.41 1.30 -1.25
N SER A 109 10.33 0.25 -2.07
CA SER A 109 11.43 -0.72 -2.21
C SER A 109 12.70 -0.10 -2.84
N LYS A 110 12.54 1.00 -3.58
CA LYS A 110 13.64 1.81 -4.13
C LYS A 110 14.16 2.89 -3.18
N GLY A 111 13.62 2.98 -1.96
CA GLY A 111 14.02 4.00 -0.98
C GLY A 111 13.50 5.41 -1.27
N LEU A 112 12.52 5.56 -2.16
CA LEU A 112 11.97 6.86 -2.56
C LEU A 112 10.78 7.30 -1.68
N LEU A 113 10.41 6.50 -0.69
CA LEU A 113 9.33 6.77 0.26
C LEU A 113 9.77 6.38 1.67
N THR A 114 9.40 7.21 2.64
CA THR A 114 9.58 6.86 4.04
C THR A 114 8.58 5.77 4.45
N PRO A 115 8.99 4.76 5.24
CA PRO A 115 8.09 3.70 5.65
C PRO A 115 6.91 4.23 6.49
N THR A 116 7.14 5.22 7.37
CA THR A 116 6.09 5.78 8.24
C THR A 116 4.93 6.38 7.46
N SER A 117 5.22 7.19 6.42
CA SER A 117 4.16 7.85 5.64
C SER A 117 3.33 6.85 4.85
N LEU A 118 3.99 5.87 4.20
CA LEU A 118 3.32 4.85 3.42
C LEU A 118 2.47 3.93 4.29
N LEU A 119 3.02 3.42 5.40
CA LEU A 119 2.30 2.51 6.28
C LEU A 119 1.08 3.18 6.93
N SER A 120 1.18 4.46 7.30
CA SER A 120 0.05 5.22 7.84
C SER A 120 -1.10 5.34 6.84
N LEU A 121 -0.78 5.59 5.56
CA LEU A 121 -1.76 5.57 4.48
C LEU A 121 -2.38 4.17 4.32
N PHE A 122 -1.56 3.12 4.26
CA PHE A 122 -2.05 1.75 4.06
C PHE A 122 -2.97 1.27 5.19
N PHE A 123 -2.65 1.63 6.42
CA PHE A 123 -3.53 1.36 7.54
C PHE A 123 -4.90 2.05 7.40
N SER A 124 -4.92 3.30 6.94
CA SER A 124 -6.17 4.02 6.66
C SER A 124 -6.99 3.33 5.56
N LEU A 125 -6.33 2.78 4.54
CA LEU A 125 -6.95 2.03 3.44
C LEU A 125 -7.51 0.66 3.85
N LEU A 126 -7.16 0.11 5.02
CA LEU A 126 -7.76 -1.14 5.53
C LEU A 126 -9.27 -1.02 5.78
N ARG A 127 -9.81 0.21 5.84
CA ARG A 127 -11.25 0.48 5.95
C ARG A 127 -12.03 0.23 4.66
N CYS A 128 -11.35 0.17 3.50
CA CYS A 128 -11.99 -0.03 2.20
C CYS A 128 -12.73 -1.38 2.15
N GLN A 129 -13.88 -1.41 1.47
CA GLN A 129 -14.69 -2.62 1.27
C GLN A 129 -14.16 -3.49 0.13
N ASP A 130 -12.86 -3.79 0.15
CA ASP A 130 -12.16 -4.55 -0.87
C ASP A 130 -11.29 -5.62 -0.19
N LYS A 131 -11.71 -6.89 -0.32
CA LYS A 131 -11.01 -8.03 0.31
C LYS A 131 -9.63 -8.25 -0.30
N GLY A 132 -9.49 -8.09 -1.61
CA GLY A 132 -8.22 -8.27 -2.32
C GLY A 132 -7.20 -7.22 -1.88
N LEU A 133 -7.62 -5.95 -1.83
CA LEU A 133 -6.80 -4.86 -1.33
C LEU A 133 -6.39 -5.07 0.13
N ARG A 134 -7.32 -5.39 1.02
CA ARG A 134 -6.97 -5.59 2.44
C ARG A 134 -5.94 -6.71 2.64
N SER A 135 -6.07 -7.81 1.90
CA SER A 135 -5.09 -8.91 1.93
C SER A 135 -3.72 -8.45 1.43
N PHE A 136 -3.68 -7.74 0.30
CA PHE A 136 -2.45 -7.18 -0.26
C PHE A 136 -1.76 -6.22 0.73
N LEU A 137 -2.52 -5.26 1.29
CA LEU A 137 -2.01 -4.28 2.24
C LEU A 137 -1.50 -4.95 3.51
N LYS A 138 -2.26 -5.88 4.09
CA LYS A 138 -1.85 -6.66 5.27
C LYS A 138 -0.49 -7.32 5.03
N ASN A 139 -0.36 -8.08 3.94
CA ASN A 139 0.87 -8.81 3.62
C ASN A 139 2.05 -7.86 3.44
N HIS A 140 1.84 -6.74 2.74
CA HIS A 140 2.89 -5.76 2.54
C HIS A 140 3.31 -5.07 3.85
N ILE A 141 2.36 -4.62 4.68
CA ILE A 141 2.63 -4.00 5.98
C ILE A 141 3.50 -4.92 6.84
N VAL A 142 3.10 -6.19 6.98
CA VAL A 142 3.86 -7.15 7.79
C VAL A 142 5.26 -7.35 7.23
N SER A 143 5.38 -7.49 5.91
CA SER A 143 6.67 -7.68 5.25
C SER A 143 7.59 -6.45 5.38
N ASP A 144 7.08 -5.24 5.16
CA ASP A 144 7.88 -4.01 5.23
C ASP A 144 8.34 -3.72 6.66
N VAL A 145 7.48 -3.93 7.65
CA VAL A 145 7.85 -3.80 9.06
C VAL A 145 8.87 -4.85 9.47
N TYR A 146 8.71 -6.10 9.03
CA TYR A 146 9.70 -7.16 9.26
C TYR A 146 11.07 -6.79 8.66
N ASN A 147 11.10 -6.43 7.38
CA ASN A 147 12.33 -6.11 6.67
C ASN A 147 13.03 -4.87 7.26
N THR A 148 12.27 -3.84 7.64
CA THR A 148 12.82 -2.62 8.27
C THR A 148 13.44 -2.93 9.62
N ASN A 149 12.92 -3.92 10.35
CA ASN A 149 13.44 -4.35 11.65
C ASN A 149 14.44 -5.54 11.58
N ALA A 150 14.78 -6.04 10.38
CA ALA A 150 15.56 -7.27 10.22
C ALA A 150 17.02 -7.13 10.69
N LYS A 151 17.62 -5.94 10.52
CA LYS A 151 19.00 -5.66 10.97
C LYS A 151 19.04 -5.10 12.39
N HIS A 152 18.21 -4.09 12.65
CA HIS A 152 18.09 -3.43 13.95
C HIS A 152 16.64 -3.02 14.16
N LYS A 153 16.16 -3.08 15.40
CA LYS A 153 14.79 -2.67 15.73
C LYS A 153 14.65 -1.14 15.65
N ASP A 154 13.89 -0.64 14.67
CA ASP A 154 13.59 0.80 14.57
C ASP A 154 12.53 1.18 15.60
N ALA A 155 12.98 1.55 16.81
CA ALA A 155 12.11 1.89 17.92
C ALA A 155 11.19 3.08 17.62
N LYS A 156 11.66 4.05 16.82
CA LYS A 156 10.87 5.25 16.47
C LYS A 156 9.74 4.88 15.51
N LEU A 157 10.06 4.14 14.45
CA LEU A 157 9.06 3.60 13.53
C LEU A 157 8.05 2.73 14.27
N ASN A 158 8.52 1.75 15.04
CA ASN A 158 7.65 0.80 15.75
C ASN A 158 6.70 1.53 16.71
N SER A 159 7.21 2.51 17.48
CA SER A 159 6.38 3.28 18.39
C SER A 159 5.29 4.06 17.65
N ALA A 160 5.61 4.69 16.51
CA ALA A 160 4.65 5.41 15.69
C ALA A 160 3.56 4.48 15.12
N LEU A 161 3.96 3.34 14.54
CA LEU A 161 3.03 2.37 13.95
C LEU A 161 2.15 1.70 15.00
N GLN A 162 2.72 1.32 16.14
CA GLN A 162 1.96 0.78 17.27
C GLN A 162 0.90 1.79 17.72
N ASN A 163 1.28 3.06 17.95
CA ASN A 163 0.32 4.08 18.38
C ASN A 163 -0.82 4.27 17.36
N PHE A 164 -0.50 4.24 16.07
CA PHE A 164 -1.51 4.29 15.01
C PHE A 164 -2.48 3.08 15.09
N MET A 165 -1.93 1.87 15.22
CA MET A 165 -2.71 0.64 15.32
C MET A 165 -3.61 0.62 16.56
N PHE A 166 -3.19 1.24 17.66
CA PHE A 166 -4.02 1.34 18.87
C PHE A 166 -5.26 2.19 18.61
N GLY A 167 -5.11 3.27 17.83
CA GLY A 167 -6.24 4.06 17.34
C GLY A 167 -7.19 3.21 16.47
N MET A 168 -6.64 2.39 15.59
CA MET A 168 -7.44 1.51 14.72
C MET A 168 -8.19 0.38 15.44
N LEU A 169 -7.72 -0.09 16.60
CA LEU A 169 -8.47 -1.09 17.37
C LEU A 169 -9.78 -0.53 17.97
N LYS A 170 -9.81 0.79 18.19
CA LYS A 170 -10.99 1.51 18.69
C LYS A 170 -11.90 2.00 17.56
N ASP A 171 -11.56 1.68 16.31
CA ASP A 171 -12.30 2.09 15.13
C ASP A 171 -13.72 1.51 15.12
N SER A 172 -14.67 2.27 14.58
CA SER A 172 -16.04 1.81 14.36
C SER A 172 -16.17 0.78 13.25
N ASN A 173 -15.16 0.63 12.38
CA ASN A 173 -15.14 -0.35 11.30
C ASN A 173 -14.59 -1.71 11.80
N ALA A 174 -15.48 -2.69 11.91
CA ALA A 174 -15.15 -4.04 12.37
C ALA A 174 -14.05 -4.72 11.54
N LYS A 175 -14.04 -4.53 10.21
CA LYS A 175 -13.06 -5.15 9.30
C LYS A 175 -11.69 -4.52 9.51
N ALA A 176 -11.61 -3.20 9.68
CA ALA A 176 -10.37 -2.50 9.96
C ALA A 176 -9.79 -2.88 11.33
N ALA A 177 -10.63 -2.91 12.38
CA ALA A 177 -10.22 -3.33 13.73
C ALA A 177 -9.71 -4.79 13.72
N LYS A 178 -10.40 -5.69 13.03
CA LYS A 178 -9.97 -7.09 12.89
C LYS A 178 -8.65 -7.23 12.16
N MET A 179 -8.48 -6.54 11.03
CA MET A 179 -7.21 -6.56 10.29
C MET A 179 -6.07 -6.00 11.13
N SER A 180 -6.36 -4.99 11.95
CA SER A 180 -5.36 -4.39 12.84
C SER A 180 -4.88 -5.38 13.90
N VAL A 181 -5.80 -6.08 14.58
CA VAL A 181 -5.43 -7.17 15.51
C VAL A 181 -4.62 -8.25 14.81
N ASP A 182 -5.01 -8.67 13.60
CA ASP A 182 -4.29 -9.72 12.88
C ASP A 182 -2.86 -9.33 12.53
N ILE A 183 -2.64 -8.09 12.07
CA ILE A 183 -1.30 -7.56 11.80
C ILE A 183 -0.48 -7.54 13.09
N MET A 184 -1.05 -7.07 14.20
CA MET A 184 -0.35 -7.04 15.49
C MET A 184 0.05 -8.44 15.97
N ILE A 185 -0.86 -9.41 15.90
CA ILE A 185 -0.58 -10.81 16.25
C ILE A 185 0.52 -11.38 15.36
N GLU A 186 0.47 -11.12 14.05
CA GLU A 186 1.46 -11.63 13.10
C GLU A 186 2.85 -11.03 13.33
N LEU A 187 2.94 -9.73 13.63
CA LEU A 187 4.19 -9.04 13.97
C LEU A 187 4.75 -9.50 15.33
N TYR A 188 3.90 -9.84 16.29
CA TYR A 188 4.30 -10.45 17.56
C TYR A 188 4.92 -11.83 17.31
N LYS A 189 4.25 -12.69 16.54
CA LYS A 189 4.74 -14.03 16.19
C LYS A 189 6.05 -14.02 15.43
N LYS A 190 6.30 -12.97 14.64
CA LYS A 190 7.59 -12.74 13.96
C LYS A 190 8.67 -12.13 14.87
N ASN A 191 8.44 -12.04 16.19
CA ASN A 191 9.36 -11.47 17.18
C ASN A 191 9.75 -10.00 16.97
N ILE A 192 8.98 -9.25 16.18
CA ILE A 192 9.23 -7.83 15.93
C ILE A 192 8.65 -7.02 17.09
N TRP A 193 7.33 -7.09 17.25
CA TRP A 193 6.54 -6.42 18.30
C TRP A 193 6.27 -7.38 19.46
N ASN A 194 7.30 -8.09 19.90
CA ASN A 194 7.27 -8.97 21.07
C ASN A 194 7.70 -8.17 22.32
N ASP A 195 6.83 -7.26 22.75
CA ASP A 195 7.02 -6.44 23.95
C ASP A 195 5.73 -6.34 24.76
N ALA A 196 5.84 -5.96 26.04
CA ALA A 196 4.70 -5.84 26.95
C ALA A 196 3.65 -4.86 26.43
N LYS A 197 4.06 -3.79 25.76
CA LYS A 197 3.16 -2.79 25.18
C LYS A 197 2.25 -3.41 24.11
N SER A 198 2.80 -4.25 23.23
CA SER A 198 2.08 -4.90 22.15
C SER A 198 1.08 -5.93 22.70
N VAL A 199 1.49 -6.72 23.69
CA VAL A 199 0.61 -7.68 24.38
C VAL A 199 -0.54 -6.96 25.10
N ASN A 200 -0.23 -5.87 25.82
CA ASN A 200 -1.24 -5.06 26.51
C ASN A 200 -2.27 -4.46 25.55
N VAL A 201 -1.89 -4.19 24.30
CA VAL A 201 -2.86 -3.72 23.32
C VAL A 201 -3.69 -4.84 22.74
N ILE A 202 -3.09 -6.00 22.46
CA ILE A 202 -3.87 -7.17 22.04
C ILE A 202 -4.86 -7.57 23.15
N SER A 203 -4.53 -7.40 24.43
CA SER A 203 -5.46 -7.64 25.54
C SER A 203 -6.66 -6.69 25.52
N THR A 204 -6.51 -5.43 25.09
CA THR A 204 -7.67 -4.53 24.93
C THR A 204 -8.67 -5.05 23.89
N ALA A 205 -8.21 -5.81 22.89
CA ALA A 205 -9.07 -6.40 21.87
C ALA A 205 -9.96 -7.54 22.41
N LEU A 206 -9.64 -8.12 23.58
CA LEU A 206 -10.51 -9.07 24.29
C LEU A 206 -11.85 -8.43 24.71
N PHE A 207 -11.86 -7.11 24.90
CA PHE A 207 -13.06 -6.35 25.27
C PHE A 207 -13.69 -5.64 24.07
N SER A 208 -13.32 -6.01 22.85
CA SER A 208 -13.89 -5.43 21.65
C SER A 208 -15.37 -5.76 21.51
N LYS A 209 -16.18 -4.78 21.10
CA LYS A 209 -17.59 -4.98 20.73
C LYS A 209 -17.78 -5.89 19.52
N PHE A 210 -16.72 -6.16 18.75
CA PHE A 210 -16.76 -7.04 17.59
C PHE A 210 -16.28 -8.43 17.97
N THR A 211 -17.19 -9.41 17.92
CA THR A 211 -16.91 -10.81 18.29
C THR A 211 -15.69 -11.37 17.56
N LYS A 212 -15.52 -11.07 16.25
CA LYS A 212 -14.36 -11.55 15.48
C LYS A 212 -13.02 -11.01 15.98
N VAL A 213 -13.01 -9.79 16.50
CA VAL A 213 -11.82 -9.14 17.09
C VAL A 213 -11.49 -9.80 18.43
N MET A 214 -12.50 -9.96 19.29
CA MET A 214 -12.38 -10.66 20.57
C MET A 214 -11.87 -12.09 20.39
N VAL A 215 -12.45 -12.86 19.45
CA VAL A 215 -12.04 -14.23 19.16
C VAL A 215 -10.58 -14.31 18.71
N ALA A 216 -10.11 -13.37 17.89
CA ALA A 216 -8.71 -13.34 17.46
C ALA A 216 -7.75 -13.08 18.63
N ALA A 217 -8.09 -12.14 19.52
CA ALA A 217 -7.32 -11.87 20.72
C ALA A 217 -7.33 -13.07 21.69
N LEU A 218 -8.49 -13.72 21.90
CA LEU A 218 -8.59 -14.93 22.73
C LEU A 218 -7.72 -16.06 22.19
N LYS A 219 -7.78 -16.34 20.88
CA LYS A 219 -6.94 -17.36 20.24
C LYS A 219 -5.46 -17.07 20.42
N PHE A 220 -5.06 -15.80 20.32
CA PHE A 220 -3.70 -15.37 20.58
C PHE A 220 -3.25 -15.72 22.01
N PHE A 221 -4.03 -15.38 23.04
CA PHE A 221 -3.67 -15.68 24.44
C PHE A 221 -3.76 -17.16 24.80
N LEU A 222 -4.64 -17.93 24.14
CA LEU A 222 -4.72 -19.38 24.32
C LEU A 222 -3.61 -20.14 23.57
N GLY A 223 -2.74 -19.46 22.81
CA GLY A 223 -1.71 -20.10 21.99
C GLY A 223 -2.28 -20.94 20.83
N SER A 224 -3.56 -20.76 20.50
CA SER A 224 -4.19 -21.45 19.38
C SER A 224 -3.80 -20.75 18.09
N ASP A 225 -2.94 -21.38 17.29
CA ASP A 225 -2.57 -20.83 15.99
C ASP A 225 -3.81 -20.64 15.12
N PRO A 226 -4.03 -19.45 14.52
CA PRO A 226 -4.99 -19.28 13.46
C PRO A 226 -4.40 -19.88 12.16
N SER A 227 -4.00 -21.15 12.19
CA SER A 227 -3.76 -21.91 10.97
C SER A 227 -5.12 -22.31 10.42
N GLU A 228 -5.49 -21.69 9.31
CA GLU A 228 -6.41 -22.23 8.29
C GLU A 228 -7.78 -22.71 8.79
N LYS A 229 -8.74 -21.78 8.84
CA LYS A 229 -10.18 -21.96 8.54
C LYS A 229 -10.90 -20.71 9.02
N ASN A 230 -11.06 -19.75 8.12
CA ASN A 230 -12.18 -18.79 8.08
C ASN A 230 -12.05 -17.97 6.78
N SER A 231 -11.90 -18.67 5.66
CA SER A 231 -12.42 -18.24 4.38
C SER A 231 -13.86 -18.72 4.33
N ASP A 232 -14.77 -18.00 4.99
CA ASP A 232 -16.19 -17.97 4.64
C ASP A 232 -16.83 -16.90 5.54
N ASP A 233 -16.99 -15.73 4.96
CA ASP A 233 -18.07 -14.82 5.31
C ASP A 233 -18.83 -14.68 4.00
N SER A 234 -19.88 -15.49 3.87
CA SER A 234 -20.93 -15.26 2.90
C SER A 234 -21.48 -13.86 3.16
N ASP A 235 -21.32 -12.97 2.19
CA ASP A 235 -22.03 -11.69 2.15
C ASP A 235 -23.52 -11.99 1.87
N SER A 236 -24.26 -12.42 2.89
CA SER A 236 -25.72 -12.35 2.87
C SER A 236 -26.12 -11.00 3.45
N VAL A 237 -26.39 -10.06 2.54
CA VAL A 237 -27.12 -8.84 2.83
C VAL A 237 -28.52 -9.26 3.28
N SER A 238 -28.79 -9.24 4.57
CA SER A 238 -30.17 -9.27 5.07
C SER A 238 -30.69 -7.83 5.07
N CYS A 239 -31.57 -7.55 4.11
CA CYS A 239 -32.49 -6.42 4.17
C CYS A 239 -33.29 -6.47 5.48
N GLN A 240 -33.34 -5.34 6.17
CA GLN A 240 -34.54 -4.78 6.79
C GLN A 240 -34.30 -3.29 7.05
#